data_AF-A0A2E8KTZ2-F1
#
_entry.id   AF-A0A2E8KTZ2-F1
#
_cell.length_a   1.000
_cell.length_b   1.000
_cell.length_c   1.000
_cell.angle_alpha   90.00
_cell.angle_beta   90.00
_cell.angle_gamma   90.00
#
_symmetry.space_group_name_H-M   'P 1'
#
loop_
_entity.id
_entity.type
_entity.pdbx_description
1 polymer ?
#
loop_
_entity_poly.entity_id
_entity_poly.type
_entity_poly.pdbx_seq_one_letter_code
_entity_poly.pdbx_strand_id
1 'polypeptide(L)'
;MIKRIGIFLGITFIVSILIIAQTTLSNFIWLIQADMPVTLVMIVTKLFEDILRMMVIVFPIIFIVNLIFFLVAMMISRYTSLSKKRAYSLSGGLGLFLISVGIPFLAGGIYGLTGARSVIGKITFTLIGLLGGFLFGKHLDKSKLETS
;
A
#
# COMPACT_ATOMS: atom_id res chain seq x y z
N MET A 1 21.12 4.00 11.56
CA MET A 1 19.75 3.58 11.95
C MET A 1 18.68 4.56 11.44
N ILE A 2 18.82 5.86 11.73
CA ILE A 2 17.89 6.94 11.33
C ILE A 2 17.55 6.94 9.82
N LYS A 3 18.56 6.83 8.93
CA LYS A 3 18.37 6.77 7.46
C LYS A 3 17.39 5.67 7.03
N ARG A 4 17.43 4.49 7.66
CA ARG A 4 16.55 3.36 7.31
C ARG A 4 15.12 3.58 7.77
N ILE A 5 14.95 4.17 8.96
CA ILE A 5 13.64 4.56 9.50
C ILE A 5 13.00 5.63 8.60
N GLY A 6 13.77 6.64 8.18
CA GLY A 6 13.29 7.67 7.24
C GLY A 6 12.84 7.09 5.90
N ILE A 7 13.60 6.15 5.33
CA ILE A 7 13.21 5.46 4.09
C ILE A 7 11.94 4.63 4.27
N PHE A 8 11.82 3.90 5.39
CA PHE A 8 10.62 3.13 5.70
C PHE A 8 9.38 4.02 5.80
N LEU A 9 9.48 5.13 6.54
CA LEU A 9 8.40 6.11 6.69
C LEU A 9 8.04 6.76 5.35
N GLY A 10 9.03 7.18 4.56
CA GLY A 10 8.80 7.77 3.24
C GLY A 10 8.10 6.81 2.27
N ILE A 11 8.50 5.55 2.25
CA ILE A 11 7.86 4.54 1.41
C ILE A 11 6.43 4.25 1.88
N THR A 12 6.24 4.11 3.20
CA THR A 12 4.90 3.92 3.77
C THR A 12 3.97 5.09 3.44
N PHE A 13 4.50 6.31 3.47
CA PHE A 13 3.77 7.52 3.09
C PHE A 13 3.35 7.50 1.61
N ILE A 14 4.29 7.17 0.71
CA ILE A 14 4.00 7.05 -0.73
C ILE A 14 2.95 5.96 -0.99
N VAL A 15 3.11 4.79 -0.38
CA VAL A 15 2.15 3.68 -0.49
C VAL A 15 0.76 4.12 -0.01
N SER A 16 0.69 4.86 1.10
CA SER A 16 -0.58 5.37 1.64
C SER A 16 -1.27 6.31 0.65
N ILE A 17 -0.54 7.26 0.04
CA ILE A 17 -1.08 8.15 -1.00
C ILE A 17 -1.63 7.35 -2.18
N LEU A 18 -0.88 6.35 -2.66
CA LEU A 18 -1.31 5.52 -3.79
C LEU A 18 -2.57 4.74 -3.48
N ILE A 19 -2.70 4.18 -2.26
CA ILE A 19 -3.90 3.46 -1.82
C ILE A 19 -5.10 4.40 -1.70
N ILE A 20 -4.92 5.60 -1.15
CA ILE A 20 -5.99 6.60 -1.06
C ILE A 20 -6.44 7.00 -2.47
N ALA A 21 -5.50 7.37 -3.35
CA ALA A 21 -5.79 7.75 -4.72
C ALA A 21 -6.53 6.63 -5.48
N GLN A 22 -6.06 5.38 -5.34
CA GLN A 22 -6.70 4.23 -5.95
C GLN A 22 -8.12 4.00 -5.39
N THR A 23 -8.32 4.20 -4.09
CA THR A 23 -9.63 4.06 -3.42
C THR A 23 -10.62 5.11 -3.92
N THR A 24 -10.19 6.38 -4.00
CA THR A 24 -11.00 7.48 -4.51
C THR A 24 -11.35 7.28 -5.99
N LEU A 25 -10.39 6.88 -6.83
CA LEU A 25 -10.67 6.61 -8.25
C LEU A 25 -11.63 5.43 -8.43
N SER A 26 -11.46 4.36 -7.65
CA SER A 26 -12.37 3.21 -7.69
C SER A 26 -13.78 3.58 -7.25
N ASN A 27 -13.92 4.51 -6.30
CA ASN A 27 -15.22 5.07 -5.93
C ASN A 27 -15.89 5.77 -7.10
N PHE A 28 -15.17 6.62 -7.82
CA PHE A 28 -15.73 7.32 -8.97
C PHE A 28 -16.11 6.37 -10.10
N ILE A 29 -15.30 5.34 -10.36
CA ILE A 29 -15.65 4.30 -11.33
C ILE A 29 -16.97 3.63 -10.95
N TRP A 30 -17.14 3.29 -9.67
CA TRP A 30 -18.39 2.71 -9.18
C TRP A 30 -19.57 3.68 -9.29
N LEU A 31 -19.39 4.97 -8.98
CA LEU A 31 -20.42 5.99 -9.12
C LEU A 31 -20.85 6.17 -10.58
N ILE A 32 -19.89 6.19 -11.52
CA ILE A 32 -20.16 6.25 -12.96
C ILE A 32 -20.97 5.02 -13.39
N GLN A 33 -20.65 3.83 -12.87
CA GLN A 33 -21.39 2.60 -13.14
C GLN A 33 -22.80 2.58 -12.53
N ALA A 34 -23.05 3.40 -11.51
CA ALA A 34 -24.35 3.56 -10.87
C ALA A 34 -25.16 4.73 -11.45
N ASP A 35 -24.82 5.19 -12.66
CA ASP A 35 -25.46 6.30 -13.38
C ASP A 35 -25.50 7.62 -12.59
N MET A 36 -24.54 7.82 -11.67
CA MET A 36 -24.42 9.07 -10.92
C MET A 36 -23.67 10.12 -11.76
N PRO A 37 -24.09 11.41 -11.71
CA PRO A 37 -23.40 12.47 -12.43
C PRO A 37 -22.01 12.71 -11.83
N VAL A 38 -20.96 12.36 -12.58
CA VAL A 38 -19.56 12.56 -12.19
C VAL A 38 -18.86 13.50 -13.15
N THR A 39 -18.25 14.56 -12.62
CA THR A 39 -17.46 15.53 -13.39
C THR A 39 -15.97 15.38 -13.08
N LEU A 40 -15.11 15.74 -14.04
CA LEU A 40 -13.65 15.74 -13.83
C LEU A 40 -13.22 16.63 -12.68
N VAL A 41 -13.87 17.80 -12.51
CA VAL A 41 -13.61 18.71 -11.39
C VAL A 41 -13.85 18.01 -10.05
N MET A 42 -14.95 17.26 -9.92
CA MET A 42 -15.24 16.52 -8.70
C MET A 42 -14.17 15.45 -8.41
N ILE A 43 -13.68 14.75 -9.44
CA ILE A 43 -12.64 13.73 -9.28
C ILE A 43 -11.37 14.36 -8.71
N VAL A 44 -10.89 15.46 -9.32
CA VAL A 44 -9.64 16.12 -8.91
C VAL A 44 -9.76 16.70 -7.50
N THR A 45 -10.86 17.40 -7.20
CA THR A 45 -11.09 18.00 -5.88
C THR A 45 -11.16 16.92 -4.81
N LYS A 46 -11.90 15.84 -5.05
CA LYS A 46 -12.02 14.73 -4.08
C LYS A 46 -10.73 13.97 -3.90
N LEU A 47 -9.94 13.77 -4.95
CA LEU A 47 -8.62 13.15 -4.83
C LEU A 47 -7.73 13.92 -3.84
N PHE A 48 -7.70 15.25 -3.96
CA PHE A 48 -6.92 16.09 -3.07
C PHE A 48 -7.47 16.10 -1.64
N GLU A 49 -8.79 16.26 -1.48
CA GLU A 49 -9.44 16.22 -0.17
C GLU A 49 -9.22 14.89 0.55
N ASP A 50 -9.38 13.76 -0.16
CA ASP A 50 -9.22 12.43 0.39
C ASP A 50 -7.76 12.16 0.77
N ILE A 51 -6.78 12.57 -0.06
CA ILE A 51 -5.36 12.46 0.30
C ILE A 51 -5.07 13.16 1.62
N LEU A 52 -5.62 14.36 1.84
CA LEU A 52 -5.39 15.09 3.09
C LEU A 52 -6.13 14.48 4.28
N ARG A 53 -7.41 14.14 4.11
CA ARG A 53 -8.28 13.69 5.20
C ARG A 53 -8.05 12.23 5.57
N MET A 54 -7.95 11.35 4.57
CA MET A 54 -7.81 9.91 4.79
C MET A 54 -6.39 9.52 5.22
N MET A 55 -5.38 10.37 5.00
CA MET A 55 -4.00 10.07 5.44
C MET A 55 -3.93 9.75 6.93
N VAL A 56 -4.67 10.48 7.77
CA VAL A 56 -4.67 10.29 9.23
C VAL A 56 -5.11 8.87 9.63
N ILE A 57 -5.98 8.25 8.84
CA ILE A 57 -6.53 6.91 9.11
C ILE A 57 -5.74 5.84 8.34
N VAL A 58 -5.48 6.07 7.06
CA VAL A 58 -4.85 5.08 6.17
C VAL A 58 -3.37 4.91 6.48
N PHE A 59 -2.64 6.00 6.77
CA PHE A 59 -1.20 5.91 7.03
C PHE A 59 -0.87 4.99 8.22
N PRO A 60 -1.50 5.12 9.41
CA PRO A 60 -1.25 4.20 10.53
C PRO A 60 -1.53 2.73 10.18
N ILE A 61 -2.61 2.46 9.42
CA ILE A 61 -2.95 1.10 9.00
C ILE A 61 -1.85 0.53 8.10
N ILE A 62 -1.47 1.26 7.06
CA ILE A 62 -0.41 0.84 6.12
C ILE A 62 0.94 0.75 6.84
N PHE A 63 1.23 1.64 7.79
CA PHE A 63 2.43 1.59 8.61
C PHE A 63 2.52 0.29 9.40
N ILE A 64 1.47 -0.09 10.13
CA ILE A 64 1.43 -1.31 10.93
C ILE A 64 1.58 -2.54 10.03
N VAL A 65 0.86 -2.59 8.91
CA VAL A 65 0.94 -3.68 7.94
C VAL A 65 2.35 -3.82 7.39
N ASN A 66 2.93 -2.75 6.87
CA ASN A 66 4.29 -2.77 6.35
C ASN A 66 5.28 -3.18 7.44
N LEU A 67 5.13 -2.67 8.66
CA LEU A 67 6.03 -2.99 9.79
C LEU A 67 6.04 -4.49 10.09
N ILE A 68 4.86 -5.10 10.23
CA ILE A 68 4.72 -6.53 10.53
C ILE A 68 5.30 -7.36 9.37
N PHE A 69 4.89 -7.10 8.13
CA PHE A 69 5.31 -7.90 6.99
C PHE A 69 6.79 -7.73 6.66
N PHE A 70 7.35 -6.53 6.86
CA PHE A 70 8.77 -6.28 6.64
C PHE A 70 9.65 -6.89 7.73
N LEU A 71 9.14 -6.99 8.96
CA LEU A 71 9.81 -7.74 10.03
C LEU A 71 9.85 -9.24 9.70
N VAL A 72 8.74 -9.79 9.23
CA VAL A 72 8.67 -11.19 8.76
C VAL A 72 9.63 -11.41 7.59
N ALA A 73 9.66 -10.53 6.60
CA ALA A 73 10.63 -10.60 5.49
C ALA A 73 12.08 -10.50 5.98
N MET A 74 12.35 -9.66 6.98
CA MET A 74 13.68 -9.56 7.58
C MET A 74 14.12 -10.90 8.19
N MET A 75 13.23 -11.56 8.95
CA MET A 75 13.51 -12.87 9.56
C MET A 75 13.73 -13.93 8.48
N ILE A 76 12.82 -14.05 7.52
CA ILE A 76 12.88 -15.06 6.45
C ILE A 76 14.11 -14.86 5.55
N SER A 77 14.50 -13.61 5.26
CA SER A 77 15.67 -13.30 4.44
C SER A 77 17.00 -13.73 5.08
N ARG A 78 17.03 -14.06 6.37
CA ARG A 78 18.20 -14.65 7.04
C ARG A 78 18.37 -16.13 6.73
N TYR A 79 17.27 -16.84 6.47
CA TYR A 79 17.24 -18.29 6.26
C TYR A 79 17.08 -18.68 4.79
N THR A 80 16.92 -17.71 3.90
CA THR A 80 16.66 -17.95 2.47
C THR A 80 17.69 -17.25 1.60
N SER A 81 17.93 -17.79 0.40
CA SER A 81 18.82 -17.19 -0.62
C SER A 81 18.13 -16.07 -1.43
N LEU A 82 16.92 -15.66 -1.05
CA LEU A 82 16.20 -14.60 -1.74
C LEU A 82 16.90 -13.25 -1.55
N SER A 83 17.05 -12.50 -2.65
CA SER A 83 17.53 -11.12 -2.57
C SER A 83 16.56 -10.27 -1.76
N LYS A 84 17.08 -9.30 -1.00
CA LYS A 84 16.23 -8.44 -0.14
C LYS A 84 15.16 -7.74 -0.96
N LYS A 85 15.50 -7.25 -2.17
CA LYS A 85 14.53 -6.68 -3.12
C LYS A 85 13.30 -7.57 -3.34
N ARG A 86 13.51 -8.86 -3.59
CA ARG A 86 12.42 -9.82 -3.84
C ARG A 86 11.67 -10.16 -2.56
N ALA A 87 12.38 -10.42 -1.46
CA ALA A 87 11.78 -10.77 -0.18
C ALA A 87 10.84 -9.66 0.33
N TYR A 88 11.32 -8.41 0.34
CA TYR A 88 10.52 -7.26 0.78
C TYR A 88 9.39 -6.92 -0.18
N SER A 89 9.61 -7.07 -1.50
CA SER A 89 8.55 -6.88 -2.50
C SER A 89 7.40 -7.85 -2.23
N LEU A 90 7.69 -9.16 -2.17
CA LEU A 90 6.67 -10.18 -1.90
C LEU A 90 5.94 -9.95 -0.58
N SER A 91 6.65 -9.58 0.49
CA SER A 91 5.99 -9.29 1.77
C SER A 91 5.09 -8.06 1.72
N GLY A 92 5.50 -6.99 1.02
CA GLY A 92 4.67 -5.80 0.84
C GLY A 92 3.42 -6.11 0.02
N GLY A 93 3.57 -6.89 -1.06
CA GLY A 93 2.45 -7.37 -1.87
C GLY A 93 1.47 -8.22 -1.08
N LEU A 94 1.97 -9.22 -0.35
CA LEU A 94 1.15 -10.08 0.52
C LEU A 94 0.45 -9.28 1.61
N GLY A 95 1.13 -8.32 2.24
CA GLY A 95 0.53 -7.46 3.26
C GLY A 95 -0.65 -6.65 2.73
N LEU A 96 -0.48 -5.98 1.58
CA LEU A 96 -1.57 -5.20 0.99
C LEU A 96 -2.68 -6.06 0.39
N PHE A 97 -2.36 -7.23 -0.14
CA PHE A 97 -3.36 -8.22 -0.54
C PHE A 97 -4.22 -8.64 0.65
N LEU A 98 -3.57 -9.01 1.76
CA LEU A 98 -4.27 -9.50 2.96
C LEU A 98 -5.15 -8.44 3.59
N ILE A 99 -4.79 -7.16 3.59
CA ILE A 99 -5.73 -6.13 4.07
C ILE A 99 -6.88 -5.90 3.10
N SER A 100 -6.62 -5.99 1.78
CA SER A 100 -7.65 -5.78 0.75
C SER A 100 -8.74 -6.85 0.81
N VAL A 101 -8.42 -8.05 1.30
CA VAL A 101 -9.36 -9.16 1.49
C VAL A 101 -9.83 -9.23 2.94
N GLY A 102 -8.91 -9.12 3.89
CA GLY A 102 -9.14 -9.32 5.32
C GLY A 102 -10.02 -8.25 5.95
N ILE A 103 -9.82 -6.97 5.63
CA ILE A 103 -10.66 -5.89 6.19
C ILE A 103 -12.12 -6.08 5.74
N PRO A 104 -12.44 -6.22 4.44
CA PRO A 104 -13.83 -6.46 4.03
C PRO A 104 -14.42 -7.75 4.59
N PHE A 105 -13.63 -8.82 4.69
CA PHE A 105 -14.08 -10.10 5.25
C PHE A 105 -14.48 -9.97 6.72
N LEU A 106 -13.66 -9.31 7.53
CA LEU A 106 -13.92 -9.09 8.97
C LEU A 106 -15.04 -8.07 9.21
N ALA A 107 -15.20 -7.10 8.32
CA ALA A 107 -16.23 -6.06 8.41
C ALA A 107 -17.58 -6.48 7.80
N GLY A 108 -17.78 -7.78 7.48
CA GLY A 108 -19.04 -8.27 6.94
C GLY A 108 -19.38 -7.74 5.54
N GLY A 109 -18.37 -7.42 4.73
CA GLY A 109 -18.55 -6.87 3.38
C GLY A 109 -18.68 -5.35 3.32
N ILE A 110 -18.47 -4.63 4.42
CA ILE A 110 -18.40 -3.17 4.42
C ILE A 110 -17.01 -2.74 3.95
N TYR A 111 -16.96 -2.00 2.84
CA TYR A 111 -15.70 -1.54 2.26
C TYR A 111 -15.38 -0.12 2.73
N GLY A 112 -14.65 0.00 3.85
CA GLY A 112 -14.05 1.28 4.28
C GLY A 112 -12.98 1.78 3.30
N LEU A 113 -12.30 0.85 2.61
CA LEU A 113 -11.47 1.10 1.43
C LEU A 113 -12.18 0.52 0.21
N THR A 114 -13.07 1.31 -0.35
CA THR A 114 -13.88 0.95 -1.52
C THR A 114 -13.07 0.54 -2.74
N GLY A 115 -11.80 0.95 -2.79
CA GLY A 115 -10.80 0.47 -3.75
C GLY A 115 -10.60 -1.04 -3.76
N ALA A 116 -10.96 -1.76 -2.69
CA ALA A 116 -10.85 -3.21 -2.61
C ALA A 116 -12.15 -3.98 -2.97
N ARG A 117 -13.20 -3.28 -3.41
CA ARG A 117 -14.49 -3.90 -3.81
C ARG A 117 -14.36 -4.87 -4.98
N SER A 118 -13.55 -4.51 -5.97
CA SER A 118 -13.37 -5.28 -7.19
C SER A 118 -12.12 -6.16 -7.14
N VAL A 119 -12.10 -7.21 -7.97
CA VAL A 119 -10.90 -8.05 -8.18
C VAL A 119 -9.73 -7.21 -8.69
N ILE A 120 -10.00 -6.30 -9.63
CA ILE A 120 -9.01 -5.36 -10.17
C ILE A 120 -8.42 -4.50 -9.04
N GLY A 121 -9.27 -4.00 -8.15
CA GLY A 121 -8.86 -3.24 -6.98
C GLY A 121 -7.88 -4.00 -6.08
N LYS A 122 -8.18 -5.25 -5.76
CA LYS A 122 -7.29 -6.13 -4.96
C LYS A 122 -5.95 -6.37 -5.65
N ILE A 123 -5.96 -6.55 -6.97
CA ILE A 123 -4.73 -6.66 -7.77
C ILE A 123 -3.93 -5.36 -7.67
N THR A 124 -4.56 -4.20 -7.83
CA THR A 124 -3.88 -2.89 -7.72
C THR A 124 -3.29 -2.68 -6.32
N PHE A 125 -4.01 -3.01 -5.25
CA PHE A 125 -3.48 -3.01 -3.88
C PHE A 125 -2.21 -3.85 -3.77
N THR A 126 -2.26 -5.08 -4.30
CA THR A 126 -1.12 -6.00 -4.29
C THR A 126 0.08 -5.43 -5.05
N LEU A 127 -0.14 -4.85 -6.24
CA LEU A 127 0.91 -4.21 -7.03
C LEU A 127 1.53 -3.01 -6.32
N ILE A 128 0.72 -2.16 -5.69
CA ILE A 128 1.22 -1.04 -4.87
C ILE A 128 2.11 -1.56 -3.73
N GLY A 129 1.71 -2.67 -3.09
CA GLY A 129 2.48 -3.30 -2.01
C GLY A 129 3.80 -3.89 -2.50
N LEU A 130 3.77 -4.56 -3.65
CA LEU A 130 4.96 -5.08 -4.32
C LEU A 130 5.96 -3.97 -4.64
N LEU A 131 5.46 -2.82 -5.13
CA LEU A 131 6.28 -1.64 -5.42
C LEU A 131 6.90 -1.04 -4.15
N GLY A 132 6.10 -0.85 -3.09
CA GLY A 132 6.61 -0.34 -1.82
C GLY A 132 7.70 -1.22 -1.22
N GLY A 133 7.46 -2.53 -1.19
CA GLY A 133 8.44 -3.52 -0.75
C GLY A 133 9.70 -3.58 -1.59
N PHE A 134 9.56 -3.51 -2.92
CA PHE A 134 10.69 -3.47 -3.85
C PHE A 134 11.57 -2.23 -3.62
N LEU A 135 10.96 -1.05 -3.50
CA LEU A 135 11.67 0.20 -3.23
C LEU A 135 12.44 0.10 -1.91
N PHE A 136 11.84 -0.46 -0.86
CA PHE A 136 12.51 -0.60 0.44
C PHE A 136 13.69 -1.57 0.36
N GLY A 137 13.48 -2.76 -0.22
CA GLY A 137 14.52 -3.76 -0.42
C GLY A 137 15.69 -3.25 -1.27
N LYS A 138 15.43 -2.44 -2.30
CA LYS A 138 16.48 -1.82 -3.14
C LYS A 138 17.39 -0.89 -2.34
N HIS A 139 16.83 -0.09 -1.43
CA HIS A 139 17.62 0.81 -0.60
C HIS A 139 18.40 0.05 0.49
N LEU A 140 17.88 -1.08 0.99
CA LEU A 140 18.60 -1.94 1.91
C LEU A 140 19.83 -2.60 1.27
N ASP A 141 19.74 -3.05 0.02
CA ASP A 141 20.87 -3.63 -0.70
C ASP A 141 21.98 -2.61 -0.98
N LYS A 142 21.62 -1.39 -1.41
CA LYS A 142 22.60 -0.29 -1.59
C LYS A 142 23.38 0.01 -0.32
N SER A 143 22.72 0.04 0.84
CA SER A 143 23.38 0.34 2.11
C SER A 143 24.41 -0.71 2.56
N LYS A 144 24.34 -1.95 2.03
CA LYS A 144 25.30 -3.02 2.33
C LYS A 144 26.57 -2.89 1.48
N LEU A 145 26.47 -2.28 0.30
CA LEU A 145 27.60 -2.02 -0.61
C LEU A 145 28.42 -0.79 -0.20
N GLU A 146 27.80 0.19 0.48
CA GLU A 146 28.49 1.39 1.01
C GLU A 146 29.26 1.14 2.32
N THR A 147 29.15 -0.05 2.91
CA THR A 147 29.75 -0.42 4.21
C THR A 147 30.72 -1.61 4.12
N SER A 148 31.06 -2.04 2.90
CA SER A 148 32.02 -3.10 2.60
C SER A 148 33.18 -2.53 1.80
#